data_AF-A0A718U701-F1
#
_entry.id   AF-A0A718U701-F1
#
_cell.length_a   1.000
_cell.length_b   1.000
_cell.length_c   1.000
_cell.angle_alpha   90.00
_cell.angle_beta   90.00
_cell.angle_gamma   90.00
#
_symmetry.space_group_name_H-M   'P 1'
#
loop_
_entity.id
_entity.type
_entity.pdbx_description
1 polymer ?
#
loop_
_entity_poly.entity_id
_entity_poly.type
_entity_poly.pdbx_seq_one_letter_code
_entity_poly.pdbx_strand_id
1 'polypeptide(L)' 'MNKVVLLCRPGFEKECAAEITDKAGKREIFGFARVKENAGYVIYECYQPE' A
#
# COMPACT_ATOMS: atom_id res chain seq x y z
N MET A 1 7.07 13.05 -5.24
CA MET A 1 6.68 11.66 -5.61
C MET A 1 5.84 11.03 -4.49
N ASN A 2 4.65 10.47 -4.76
CA ASN A 2 3.73 9.99 -3.71
C ASN A 2 3.32 8.50 -3.78
N LYS A 3 3.97 7.69 -4.61
CA LYS A 3 3.61 6.26 -4.79
C LYS A 3 4.72 5.34 -4.34
N VAL A 4 4.37 4.33 -3.56
CA VAL A 4 5.28 3.27 -3.09
C VAL A 4 4.77 1.92 -3.58
N VAL A 5 5.62 1.16 -4.24
CA VAL A 5 5.32 -0.22 -4.67
C VAL A 5 5.82 -1.19 -3.60
N LEU A 6 4.95 -2.10 -3.18
CA LEU A 6 5.28 -3.19 -2.27
C LEU A 6 5.10 -4.51 -3.01
N LEU A 7 6.14 -5.35 -3.03
CA LEU A 7 6.05 -6.71 -3.56
C LEU A 7 5.56 -7.65 -2.47
N CYS A 8 4.67 -8.57 -2.84
CA CYS A 8 4.11 -9.55 -1.92
C CYS A 8 3.90 -10.90 -2.62
N ARG A 9 3.54 -11.93 -1.84
CA ARG A 9 3.11 -13.21 -2.43
C ARG A 9 1.81 -13.01 -3.20
N PRO A 10 1.66 -13.53 -4.44
CA PRO A 10 0.39 -13.48 -5.16
C PRO A 10 -0.75 -14.08 -4.33
N GLY A 11 -1.87 -13.36 -4.24
CA GLY A 11 -3.03 -13.73 -3.43
C GLY A 11 -3.04 -13.15 -2.02
N PHE A 12 -1.97 -12.47 -1.59
CA PHE A 12 -1.85 -11.78 -0.29
C PHE A 12 -1.88 -10.26 -0.41
N GLU A 13 -2.40 -9.73 -1.52
CA GLU A 13 -2.40 -8.28 -1.77
C GLU A 13 -3.30 -7.53 -0.79
N LYS A 14 -4.38 -8.15 -0.30
CA LYS A 14 -5.30 -7.54 0.68
C LYS A 14 -4.63 -7.38 2.04
N GLU A 15 -3.89 -8.38 2.47
CA GLU A 15 -3.10 -8.39 3.70
C GLU A 15 -1.96 -7.36 3.61
N CYS A 16 -1.23 -7.35 2.49
CA CYS A 16 -0.16 -6.39 2.26
C CYS A 16 -0.68 -4.94 2.23
N ALA A 17 -1.82 -4.71 1.57
CA ALA A 17 -2.49 -3.41 1.54
C ALA A 17 -2.98 -2.95 2.91
N ALA A 18 -3.55 -3.85 3.72
CA ALA A 18 -3.97 -3.55 5.08
C ALA A 18 -2.77 -3.22 5.97
N GLU A 19 -1.68 -4.00 5.87
CA GLU A 19 -0.47 -3.80 6.64
C GLU A 19 0.19 -2.44 6.37
N ILE A 20 0.35 -2.06 5.10
CA ILE A 20 0.96 -0.77 4.76
C ILE A 20 0.06 0.40 5.20
N THR A 21 -1.25 0.27 5.06
CA THR A 21 -2.19 1.32 5.47
C THR A 21 -2.17 1.54 6.98
N ASP A 22 -2.13 0.46 7.78
CA ASP A 22 -2.02 0.54 9.24
C ASP A 22 -0.68 1.13 9.68
N LYS A 23 0.44 0.61 9.16
CA LYS A 23 1.79 1.06 9.55
C LYS A 23 2.08 2.50 9.12
N ALA A 24 1.62 2.91 7.93
CA ALA A 24 1.77 4.28 7.45
C ALA A 24 0.88 5.24 8.24
N GLY A 25 -0.37 4.86 8.52
CA GLY A 25 -1.30 5.66 9.33
C GLY A 25 -0.79 5.92 10.76
N LYS A 26 -0.10 4.95 11.38
CA LYS A 26 0.58 5.12 12.68
C LYS A 26 1.69 6.18 12.68
N ARG A 27 2.20 6.54 11.50
CA ARG A 27 3.25 7.56 11.31
C ARG A 27 2.70 8.83 10.68
N GLU A 28 1.38 9.00 10.65
CA GLU A 28 0.70 10.13 10.02
C GLU A 28 1.02 10.28 8.53
N ILE A 29 1.36 9.16 7.88
CA ILE A 29 1.51 9.07 6.42
C ILE A 29 0.22 8.43 5.90
N PHE A 30 -0.71 9.28 5.46
CA PHE A 30 -2.02 8.83 5.03
C PHE A 30 -2.08 8.64 3.53
N GLY A 31 -2.94 7.73 3.08
CA GLY A 31 -3.03 7.33 1.69
C GLY A 31 -3.96 6.14 1.51
N PHE A 32 -3.95 5.57 0.32
CA PHE A 32 -4.72 4.37 0.00
C PHE A 32 -3.90 3.37 -0.82
N ALA A 33 -4.17 2.09 -0.59
CA ALA A 33 -3.55 1.00 -1.34
C ALA A 33 -4.45 0.55 -2.49
N ARG A 34 -3.89 0.45 -3.71
CA ARG A 34 -4.54 -0.22 -4.83
C ARG A 34 -4.19 -1.70 -4.82
N VAL A 35 -5.22 -2.54 -4.76
CA VAL A 35 -5.10 -4.00 -4.77
C VAL A 35 -5.56 -4.53 -6.13
N LYS A 36 -4.74 -5.38 -6.73
CA LYS A 36 -5.12 -6.20 -7.87
C LYS A 36 -4.86 -7.66 -7.47
N GLU A 37 -5.92 -8.48 -7.48
CA GLU A 37 -5.81 -9.87 -7.03
C GLU A 37 -4.78 -10.65 -7.85
N ASN A 38 -3.94 -11.44 -7.17
CA ASN A 38 -2.88 -12.26 -7.75
C ASN A 38 -1.82 -11.49 -8.57
N ALA A 39 -1.70 -10.18 -8.37
CA ALA A 39 -0.69 -9.37 -9.04
C ALA A 39 0.71 -9.54 -8.44
N GLY A 40 0.82 -9.98 -7.18
CA GLY A 40 2.11 -10.06 -6.47
C GLY A 40 2.68 -8.71 -6.06
N TYR A 41 1.88 -7.64 -6.14
CA TYR A 41 2.27 -6.32 -5.67
C TYR A 41 1.07 -5.47 -5.26
N VAL A 42 1.34 -4.44 -4.46
CA VAL A 42 0.41 -3.38 -4.05
C VAL A 42 1.06 -2.02 -4.33
N ILE A 43 0.26 -1.02 -4.69
CA ILE A 43 0.71 0.37 -4.80
C ILE A 43 0.03 1.18 -3.72
N TYR A 44 0.80 1.77 -2.81
CA TYR A 44 0.31 2.73 -1.82
C TYR A 44 0.49 4.15 -2.35
N GLU A 45 -0.60 4.91 -2.49
CA GLU A 45 -0.59 6.30 -2.94
C GLU A 45 -0.83 7.22 -1.73
N CYS A 46 0.19 7.99 -1.32
CA CYS A 46 0.12 8.94 -0.21
C CYS A 46 -0.66 10.20 -0.62
N TYR A 47 -1.43 10.75 0.32
CA TYR A 47 -2.17 12.01 0.13
C TYR A 47 -1.31 13.24 0.29
N GLN A 48 -0.22 13.16 1.07
CA GLN A 48 0.67 14.28 1.27
C GLN A 48 1.29 14.71 -0.07
N PRO A 49 1.11 15.97 -0.50
CA PRO A 49 1.97 16.57 -1.51
C PRO A 49 3.41 16.67 -0.95
N GLU A 50 4.39 16.78 -1.85
CA GLU A 50 5.80 17.04 -1.48
C GLU A 50 5.97 18.27 -0.59
#